data_AF-A0A962IAQ2-F1
#
_entry.id   AF-A0A962IAQ2-F1
#
_cell.length_a   1.000
_cell.length_b   1.000
_cell.length_c   1.000
_cell.angle_alpha   90.00
_cell.angle_beta   90.00
_cell.angle_gamma   90.00
#
_symmetry.space_group_name_H-M   'P 1'
#
loop_
_entity.id
_entity.type
_entity.pdbx_description
1 polymer ?
#
loop_
_entity_poly.entity_id
_entity_poly.type
_entity_poly.pdbx_seq_one_letter_code
_entity_poly.pdbx_strand_id
1 'polypeptide(L)'
;WFRDYSSFDTVPQPGSTSRLDPIREVILNSMVYRNLGTAESIVGNFATNQNAARSGTTVDSGIRWFELRKVGSGNWTLHQEGTFSPGDSSTHHLIGAIATDKMGNIGMSYNVAKTSSPTVFATLRRTGRLATDTLGVMTQGETDIATGSAVETSGRWGDYHQTVVDPSDDCTFWTVGMYRPSGSWNTRISDFKFSNCSGGGTTTYTVSGTVTTSTGVGISGVTVSAGSNSTTTNSSGAYTISNLAAGSYTISPSASGYTFSPTTRSVTISSANVTGQNFTGTAVPVNNALSNGVPVNSSVSSTTANSDFTEFTVAVPSGASNLNIATTGASGDIDLYVRFGSSPGTGTGQYDCRPYTGSGNESCPFATPSVGTYYVRVYGYATGTQTFTITASWTTGGKGGTTFFENTSNFTINDNSDIYSPITVSGVSGNAPSDLEVAVNIVHTYIGDLQVYLIAPDGSSYTLHNRSGGGTDNINQTYTVNASSETANGTWQLRVRDRASGDTGYLDAWSLQF
;
A
#
# COMPACT_ATOMS: atom_id res chain seq x y z
N TRP A 1 25.66 47.36 -5.55
CA TRP A 1 24.60 46.60 -4.88
C TRP A 1 25.15 45.49 -3.99
N PHE A 2 26.40 45.03 -4.19
CA PHE A 2 27.18 44.20 -3.23
C PHE A 2 28.46 44.90 -2.70
N ARG A 3 28.37 46.16 -2.25
CA ARG A 3 29.54 46.85 -1.65
C ARG A 3 29.58 46.62 -0.14
N ASP A 4 30.78 46.46 0.41
CA ASP A 4 31.09 46.23 1.84
C ASP A 4 30.53 44.94 2.45
N TYR A 5 30.20 44.02 1.57
CA TYR A 5 29.90 42.65 1.89
C TYR A 5 31.17 41.78 1.88
N SER A 6 32.38 42.33 1.99
CA SER A 6 33.66 41.69 1.60
C SER A 6 34.03 40.37 2.29
N SER A 7 33.46 40.05 3.46
CA SER A 7 33.59 38.77 4.15
C SER A 7 32.24 38.04 4.24
N PHE A 8 32.28 36.73 4.46
CA PHE A 8 31.07 35.92 4.67
C PHE A 8 30.24 36.47 5.84
N ASP A 9 30.88 36.87 6.94
CA ASP A 9 30.25 37.36 8.17
C ASP A 9 30.18 38.90 8.22
N THR A 10 29.18 39.52 7.59
CA THR A 10 29.11 40.99 7.51
C THR A 10 27.98 41.64 8.30
N VAL A 11 26.87 40.92 8.55
CA VAL A 11 25.68 41.53 9.17
C VAL A 11 25.83 41.63 10.69
N PRO A 12 25.71 42.84 11.29
CA PRO A 12 25.74 43.02 12.74
C PRO A 12 24.62 42.28 13.47
N GLN A 13 24.89 41.85 14.72
CA GLN A 13 23.90 41.30 15.64
C GLN A 13 24.09 41.89 17.05
N PRO A 14 23.08 41.81 17.94
CA PRO A 14 23.20 42.35 19.29
C PRO A 14 24.30 41.68 20.12
N GLY A 15 24.95 42.46 20.98
CA GLY A 15 25.79 41.94 22.07
C GLY A 15 27.02 41.14 21.65
N SER A 16 27.46 41.25 20.38
CA SER A 16 28.59 40.48 19.86
C SER A 16 29.36 41.23 18.78
N THR A 17 30.65 40.93 18.69
CA THR A 17 31.50 41.32 17.56
C THR A 17 31.43 40.32 16.41
N SER A 18 30.97 39.08 16.66
CA SER A 18 30.67 38.11 15.61
C SER A 18 29.50 38.58 14.77
N ARG A 19 29.52 38.28 13.48
CA ARG A 19 28.52 38.73 12.51
C ARG A 19 27.78 37.55 11.89
N LEU A 20 26.62 37.84 11.32
CA LEU A 20 25.81 36.87 10.59
C LEU A 20 26.20 36.89 9.12
N ASP A 21 26.24 35.70 8.52
CA ASP A 21 26.41 35.53 7.08
C ASP A 21 25.06 35.72 6.37
N PRO A 22 24.96 36.70 5.45
CA PRO A 22 23.74 36.94 4.66
C PRO A 22 23.68 36.12 3.35
N ILE A 23 24.67 35.27 3.06
CA ILE A 23 24.77 34.45 1.85
C ILE A 23 24.64 35.32 0.59
N ARG A 24 25.61 36.20 0.41
CA ARG A 24 25.58 37.28 -0.61
C ARG A 24 25.91 36.82 -2.02
N GLU A 25 26.52 35.65 -2.17
CA GLU A 25 27.15 35.21 -3.41
C GLU A 25 26.15 34.68 -4.43
N VAL A 26 24.90 34.43 -4.01
CA VAL A 26 23.92 33.68 -4.80
C VAL A 26 22.53 34.31 -4.72
N ILE A 27 21.69 33.93 -5.69
CA ILE A 27 20.24 34.05 -5.51
C ILE A 27 19.86 33.12 -4.36
N LEU A 28 19.17 33.67 -3.36
CA LEU A 28 18.72 32.97 -2.18
C LEU A 28 17.45 32.18 -2.51
N ASN A 29 17.38 30.94 -2.03
CA ASN A 29 16.33 29.95 -2.38
C ASN A 29 16.33 29.65 -3.91
N SER A 30 15.77 28.50 -4.29
CA SER A 30 15.39 28.23 -5.68
C SER A 30 14.41 29.30 -6.20
N MET A 31 14.64 29.77 -7.43
CA MET A 31 13.65 30.61 -8.13
C MET A 31 12.36 29.84 -8.35
N VAL A 32 11.23 30.41 -7.97
CA VAL A 32 9.93 29.72 -8.00
C VAL A 32 9.15 30.13 -9.24
N TYR A 33 8.98 29.19 -10.18
CA TYR A 33 8.11 29.33 -11.33
C TYR A 33 6.64 29.04 -10.98
N ARG A 34 5.71 29.83 -11.52
CA ARG A 34 4.26 29.61 -11.48
C ARG A 34 3.59 29.96 -12.80
N ASN A 35 2.59 29.17 -13.18
CA ASN A 35 1.62 29.55 -14.19
C ASN A 35 0.34 30.04 -13.51
N LEU A 36 0.04 31.33 -13.62
CA LEU A 36 -1.12 31.99 -13.01
C LEU A 36 -2.34 32.06 -13.97
N GLY A 37 -2.30 31.30 -15.07
CA GLY A 37 -3.34 31.26 -16.10
C GLY A 37 -3.26 32.44 -17.09
N THR A 38 -3.24 33.66 -16.59
CA THR A 38 -3.11 34.88 -17.43
C THR A 38 -1.67 35.25 -17.73
N ALA A 39 -0.73 34.75 -16.92
CA ALA A 39 0.69 34.99 -17.05
C ALA A 39 1.50 33.90 -16.34
N GLU A 40 2.74 33.70 -16.78
CA GLU A 40 3.75 32.93 -16.08
C GLU A 40 4.63 33.86 -15.24
N SER A 41 5.00 33.45 -14.03
CA SER A 41 5.73 34.25 -13.03
C SER A 41 6.94 33.46 -12.51
N ILE A 42 8.08 34.13 -12.34
CA ILE A 42 9.26 33.61 -11.64
C ILE A 42 9.67 34.62 -10.59
N VAL A 43 9.70 34.22 -9.31
CA VAL A 43 10.17 35.07 -8.21
C VAL A 43 11.53 34.61 -7.69
N GLY A 44 12.35 35.58 -7.28
CA GLY A 44 13.66 35.34 -6.69
C GLY A 44 14.05 36.47 -5.74
N ASN A 45 15.04 36.21 -4.89
CA ASN A 45 15.57 37.20 -3.96
C ASN A 45 17.07 37.02 -3.71
N PHE A 46 17.75 38.04 -3.21
CA PHE A 46 19.15 38.00 -2.79
C PHE A 46 19.44 39.10 -1.77
N ALA A 47 20.49 38.91 -0.96
CA ALA A 47 20.93 39.90 0.02
C ALA A 47 21.48 41.16 -0.65
N THR A 48 21.23 42.33 -0.05
CA THR A 48 21.77 43.60 -0.55
C THR A 48 22.05 44.58 0.61
N ASN A 49 22.85 45.62 0.34
CA ASN A 49 23.14 46.69 1.29
C ASN A 49 22.31 47.93 0.95
N GLN A 50 21.49 48.44 1.88
CA GLN A 50 20.73 49.69 1.73
C GLN A 50 21.60 50.93 1.87
N ASN A 51 22.79 50.79 2.47
CA ASN A 51 23.66 51.92 2.66
C ASN A 51 24.05 52.53 1.30
N ALA A 52 23.58 53.76 1.07
CA ALA A 52 23.83 54.49 -0.17
C ALA A 52 25.28 54.96 -0.31
N ALA A 53 26.04 55.00 0.79
CA ALA A 53 27.44 55.35 0.77
C ALA A 53 28.22 54.30 -0.05
N ARG A 54 28.93 54.77 -1.09
CA ARG A 54 29.70 53.91 -1.99
C ARG A 54 31.04 53.44 -1.39
N SER A 55 31.36 53.90 -0.18
CA SER A 55 32.57 53.63 0.60
C SER A 55 32.25 53.69 2.10
N GLY A 56 32.61 52.66 2.86
CA GLY A 56 32.46 52.63 4.33
C GLY A 56 32.53 51.21 4.90
N THR A 57 32.26 51.05 6.20
CA THR A 57 32.16 49.74 6.88
C THR A 57 30.77 49.46 7.44
N THR A 58 29.82 50.35 7.15
CA THR A 58 28.46 50.29 7.69
C THR A 58 27.59 49.41 6.81
N VAL A 59 27.11 48.32 7.40
CA VAL A 59 26.23 47.34 6.77
C VAL A 59 24.80 47.63 7.19
N ASP A 60 23.94 47.84 6.21
CA ASP A 60 22.49 47.97 6.39
C ASP A 60 21.82 46.91 5.50
N SER A 61 21.68 45.69 6.03
CA SER A 61 21.23 44.54 5.24
C SER A 61 19.75 44.63 4.91
N GLY A 62 19.43 44.48 3.63
CA GLY A 62 18.07 44.27 3.14
C GLY A 62 18.00 43.11 2.15
N ILE A 63 16.78 42.75 1.77
CA ILE A 63 16.53 41.69 0.79
C ILE A 63 16.04 42.32 -0.51
N ARG A 64 16.82 42.20 -1.58
CA ARG A 64 16.35 42.53 -2.93
C ARG A 64 15.50 41.37 -3.43
N TRP A 65 14.32 41.67 -3.97
CA TRP A 65 13.45 40.68 -4.58
C TRP A 65 12.98 41.16 -5.94
N PHE A 66 12.64 40.22 -6.80
CA PHE A 66 12.15 40.48 -8.15
C PHE A 66 11.12 39.46 -8.58
N GLU A 67 10.27 39.85 -9.52
CA GLU A 67 9.37 38.99 -10.27
C GLU A 67 9.62 39.20 -11.77
N LEU A 68 9.96 38.11 -12.45
CA LEU A 68 9.92 38.05 -13.91
C LEU A 68 8.54 37.56 -14.33
N ARG A 69 7.98 38.15 -15.38
CA ARG A 69 6.67 37.77 -15.91
C ARG A 69 6.69 37.59 -17.41
N LYS A 70 5.95 36.60 -17.88
CA LYS A 70 5.69 36.32 -19.29
C LYS A 70 4.19 36.21 -19.51
N VAL A 71 3.68 36.93 -20.50
CA VAL A 71 2.24 36.97 -20.82
C VAL A 71 2.04 36.37 -22.21
N GLY A 72 1.16 35.37 -22.32
CA GLY A 72 0.90 34.66 -23.57
C GLY A 72 2.19 34.09 -24.19
N SER A 73 2.37 34.34 -25.49
CA SER A 73 3.57 33.94 -26.24
C SER A 73 4.71 34.97 -26.20
N GLY A 74 4.63 35.98 -25.31
CA GLY A 74 5.65 37.03 -25.19
C GLY A 74 6.96 36.54 -24.57
N ASN A 75 7.93 37.47 -24.46
CA ASN A 75 9.20 37.22 -23.78
C ASN A 75 9.06 37.44 -22.25
N TRP A 76 9.95 36.82 -21.48
CA TRP A 76 10.12 37.14 -20.06
C TRP A 76 10.62 38.58 -19.89
N THR A 77 9.99 39.32 -18.98
CA THR A 77 10.35 40.70 -18.64
C THR A 77 10.39 40.88 -17.14
N LEU A 78 11.20 41.82 -16.64
CA LEU A 78 11.15 42.25 -15.26
C LEU A 78 9.81 42.95 -15.02
N HIS A 79 8.92 42.31 -14.27
CA HIS A 79 7.59 42.85 -13.99
C HIS A 79 7.62 43.82 -12.81
N GLN A 80 8.34 43.43 -11.76
CA GLN A 80 8.54 44.26 -10.59
C GLN A 80 9.78 43.80 -9.82
N GLU A 81 10.32 44.72 -9.04
CA GLU A 81 11.38 44.46 -8.08
C GLU A 81 11.29 45.48 -6.95
N GLY A 82 11.85 45.12 -5.80
CA GLY A 82 11.85 45.96 -4.63
C GLY A 82 12.94 45.54 -3.66
N THR A 83 13.22 46.41 -2.70
CA THR A 83 14.14 46.08 -1.62
C THR A 83 13.39 46.14 -0.29
N PHE A 84 13.38 45.01 0.41
CA PHE A 84 12.72 44.86 1.69
C PHE A 84 13.72 45.10 2.84
N SER A 85 13.50 46.20 3.56
CA SER A 85 14.28 46.60 4.74
C SER A 85 13.46 47.60 5.56
N PRO A 86 12.31 47.18 6.13
CA PRO A 86 11.56 48.05 7.03
C PRO A 86 12.33 48.29 8.33
N GLY A 87 12.29 49.50 8.86
CA GLY A 87 12.94 49.85 10.13
C GLY A 87 13.98 50.94 9.98
N ASP A 88 14.85 51.04 10.98
CA ASP A 88 15.98 51.95 11.00
C ASP A 88 17.26 51.25 10.51
N SER A 89 18.34 52.02 10.31
CA SER A 89 19.64 51.51 9.84
C SER A 89 20.34 50.54 10.79
N SER A 90 19.74 50.22 11.94
CA SER A 90 20.23 49.21 12.88
C SER A 90 19.49 47.87 12.77
N THR A 91 18.45 47.83 11.92
CA THR A 91 17.61 46.66 11.64
C THR A 91 18.08 46.04 10.33
N HIS A 92 18.36 44.74 10.36
CA HIS A 92 19.02 44.04 9.26
C HIS A 92 18.21 42.82 8.86
N HIS A 93 17.84 42.76 7.59
CA HIS A 93 17.09 41.66 6.97
C HIS A 93 18.04 40.83 6.10
N LEU A 94 18.04 39.52 6.31
CA LEU A 94 18.96 38.59 5.65
C LEU A 94 18.31 37.22 5.43
N ILE A 95 18.88 36.44 4.50
CA ILE A 95 18.47 35.06 4.22
C ILE A 95 16.98 34.94 3.86
N GLY A 96 16.59 35.55 2.74
CA GLY A 96 15.23 35.50 2.24
C GLY A 96 14.87 34.20 1.53
N ALA A 97 13.65 33.72 1.74
CA ALA A 97 13.04 32.64 1.00
C ALA A 97 11.64 33.05 0.51
N ILE A 98 11.43 33.00 -0.80
CA ILE A 98 10.29 33.64 -1.48
C ILE A 98 9.50 32.62 -2.32
N ALA A 99 8.19 32.78 -2.39
CA ALA A 99 7.32 32.01 -3.28
C ALA A 99 6.09 32.83 -3.69
N THR A 100 5.34 32.34 -4.67
CA THR A 100 4.10 32.95 -5.16
C THR A 100 2.94 31.96 -5.01
N ASP A 101 1.77 32.39 -4.54
CA ASP A 101 0.55 31.57 -4.50
C ASP A 101 -0.24 31.63 -5.83
N LYS A 102 -1.38 30.91 -5.91
CA LYS A 102 -2.19 30.83 -7.14
C LYS A 102 -2.86 32.14 -7.52
N MET A 103 -3.06 33.02 -6.55
CA MET A 103 -3.62 34.35 -6.79
C MET A 103 -2.55 35.32 -7.29
N GLY A 104 -1.28 34.91 -7.32
CA GLY A 104 -0.15 35.78 -7.64
C GLY A 104 0.31 36.61 -6.43
N ASN A 105 -0.15 36.30 -5.21
CA ASN A 105 0.40 36.91 -4.00
C ASN A 105 1.80 36.34 -3.75
N ILE A 106 2.71 37.15 -3.21
CA ILE A 106 4.09 36.74 -2.95
C ILE A 106 4.31 36.71 -1.44
N GLY A 107 4.75 35.58 -0.92
CA GLY A 107 5.14 35.39 0.47
C GLY A 107 6.66 35.30 0.59
N MET A 108 7.24 35.94 1.62
CA MET A 108 8.68 35.89 1.88
C MET A 108 8.95 35.69 3.37
N SER A 109 9.75 34.69 3.71
CA SER A 109 10.33 34.51 5.04
C SER A 109 11.81 34.90 5.03
N TYR A 110 12.31 35.30 6.19
CA TYR A 110 13.67 35.81 6.33
C TYR A 110 14.10 35.86 7.79
N ASN A 111 15.41 36.01 8.02
CA ASN A 111 15.92 36.41 9.32
C ASN A 111 15.98 37.92 9.48
N VAL A 112 15.77 38.38 10.71
CA VAL A 112 16.02 39.76 11.13
C VAL A 112 16.95 39.80 12.35
N ALA A 113 17.83 40.79 12.39
CA ALA A 113 18.61 41.16 13.58
C ALA A 113 18.57 42.68 13.77
N LYS A 114 18.49 43.16 15.01
CA LYS A 114 18.49 44.59 15.33
C LYS A 114 19.49 44.92 16.42
N THR A 115 20.47 45.77 16.12
CA THR A 115 21.56 46.08 17.06
C THR A 115 21.24 47.15 18.10
N SER A 116 20.25 48.01 17.86
CA SER A 116 19.81 49.03 18.82
C SER A 116 18.58 48.58 19.63
N SER A 117 18.37 49.21 20.80
CA SER A 117 17.28 48.83 21.71
C SER A 117 15.88 49.18 21.14
N PRO A 118 14.88 48.28 21.25
CA PRO A 118 14.99 46.91 21.75
C PRO A 118 15.73 46.01 20.76
N THR A 119 16.77 45.33 21.24
CA THR A 119 17.63 44.49 20.40
C THR A 119 16.91 43.23 19.96
N VAL A 120 17.18 42.77 18.74
CA VAL A 120 16.61 41.54 18.18
C VAL A 120 17.76 40.63 17.75
N PHE A 121 17.88 39.46 18.40
CA PHE A 121 18.74 38.38 17.91
C PHE A 121 18.11 37.72 16.69
N ALA A 122 18.89 36.97 15.91
CA ALA A 122 18.48 36.35 14.66
C ALA A 122 17.11 35.62 14.79
N THR A 123 16.06 36.34 14.40
CA THR A 123 14.66 35.96 14.55
C THR A 123 14.12 35.64 13.18
N LEU A 124 13.40 34.53 13.05
CA LEU A 124 12.74 34.15 11.82
C LEU A 124 11.41 34.90 11.72
N ARG A 125 11.21 35.62 10.62
CA ARG A 125 10.00 36.40 10.32
C ARG A 125 9.46 36.09 8.94
N ARG A 126 8.24 36.56 8.69
CA ARG A 126 7.61 36.59 7.37
C ARG A 126 6.94 37.92 7.07
N THR A 127 6.83 38.19 5.77
CA THR A 127 6.09 39.29 5.14
C THR A 127 5.47 38.79 3.84
N GLY A 128 4.87 39.69 3.07
CA GLY A 128 4.45 39.43 1.70
C GLY A 128 3.76 40.61 1.04
N ARG A 129 3.11 40.31 -0.07
CA ARG A 129 2.27 41.23 -0.84
C ARG A 129 1.17 40.48 -1.57
N LEU A 130 0.03 41.13 -1.70
CA LEU A 130 -1.05 40.69 -2.56
C LEU A 130 -0.73 41.01 -4.03
N ALA A 131 -1.31 40.25 -4.96
CA ALA A 131 -1.18 40.52 -6.38
C ALA A 131 -1.68 41.93 -6.78
N THR A 132 -2.64 42.47 -6.03
CA THR A 132 -3.26 43.78 -6.25
C THR A 132 -2.50 44.94 -5.61
N ASP A 133 -1.45 44.65 -4.85
CA ASP A 133 -0.67 45.70 -4.20
C ASP A 133 0.14 46.51 -5.21
N THR A 134 0.50 47.73 -4.81
CA THR A 134 1.48 48.55 -5.53
C THR A 134 2.72 47.71 -5.88
N LEU A 135 3.15 47.79 -7.14
CA LEU A 135 4.30 47.03 -7.62
C LEU A 135 5.59 47.43 -6.90
N GLY A 136 6.45 46.44 -6.65
CA GLY A 136 7.75 46.65 -6.01
C GLY A 136 7.72 46.87 -4.50
N VAL A 137 6.54 46.74 -3.86
CA VAL A 137 6.38 46.91 -2.40
C VAL A 137 5.86 45.62 -1.76
N MET A 138 6.51 45.19 -0.66
CA MET A 138 5.94 44.22 0.28
C MET A 138 5.06 44.98 1.27
N THR A 139 3.74 44.92 1.10
CA THR A 139 2.80 45.74 1.88
C THR A 139 2.39 45.11 3.20
N GLN A 140 2.55 43.79 3.32
CA GLN A 140 2.13 43.08 4.51
C GLN A 140 3.16 43.32 5.62
N GLY A 141 2.68 43.56 6.84
CA GLY A 141 3.54 43.77 7.99
C GLY A 141 4.44 42.56 8.28
N GLU A 142 5.43 42.76 9.14
CA GLU A 142 6.30 41.69 9.61
C GLU A 142 5.59 40.85 10.70
N THR A 143 5.69 39.53 10.61
CA THR A 143 5.21 38.60 11.64
C THR A 143 6.32 37.65 12.08
N ASP A 144 6.51 37.52 13.39
CA ASP A 144 7.47 36.56 13.96
C ASP A 144 7.00 35.12 13.75
N ILE A 145 7.92 34.27 13.29
CA ILE A 145 7.75 32.80 13.22
C ILE A 145 8.46 32.14 14.40
N ALA A 146 9.70 32.56 14.69
CA ALA A 146 10.49 32.04 15.80
C ALA A 146 11.48 33.09 16.30
N THR A 147 11.32 33.48 17.57
CA THR A 147 12.14 34.52 18.23
C THR A 147 13.53 34.00 18.55
N GLY A 148 14.56 34.70 18.07
CA GLY A 148 15.94 34.49 18.48
C GLY A 148 16.20 35.12 19.85
N SER A 149 17.04 34.50 20.67
CA SER A 149 17.43 35.03 21.99
C SER A 149 18.90 34.78 22.35
N ALA A 150 19.73 34.39 21.38
CA ALA A 150 21.18 34.24 21.60
C ALA A 150 22.01 34.63 20.37
N VAL A 151 23.28 34.93 20.64
CA VAL A 151 24.32 35.32 19.66
C VAL A 151 24.79 34.13 18.81
N GLU A 152 25.01 34.36 17.52
CA GLU A 152 25.78 33.46 16.65
C GLU A 152 27.28 33.69 16.81
N THR A 153 28.06 32.62 17.00
CA THR A 153 29.49 32.67 17.33
C THR A 153 30.40 32.06 16.26
N SER A 154 29.85 31.33 15.29
CA SER A 154 30.64 30.64 14.25
C SER A 154 31.01 31.54 13.06
N GLY A 155 30.32 32.67 12.87
CA GLY A 155 30.45 33.50 11.66
C GLY A 155 29.74 32.92 10.43
N ARG A 156 29.01 31.81 10.56
CA ARG A 156 28.19 31.22 9.51
C ARG A 156 26.72 31.21 9.92
N TRP A 157 25.83 31.55 9.01
CA TRP A 157 24.39 31.63 9.25
C TRP A 157 23.60 31.38 7.97
N GLY A 158 22.38 30.85 8.09
CA GLY A 158 21.38 30.93 7.02
C GLY A 158 21.29 29.79 6.01
N ASP A 159 22.12 28.74 6.11
CA ASP A 159 22.15 27.65 5.12
C ASP A 159 20.82 26.87 4.99
N TYR A 160 19.98 26.87 6.04
CA TYR A 160 18.71 26.13 6.08
C TYR A 160 17.50 27.07 6.02
N HIS A 161 17.17 27.55 4.82
CA HIS A 161 15.98 28.39 4.56
C HIS A 161 15.26 27.98 3.28
N GLN A 162 13.93 27.85 3.35
CA GLN A 162 13.09 27.62 2.19
C GLN A 162 11.65 28.10 2.44
N THR A 163 10.99 28.51 1.36
CA THR A 163 9.55 28.79 1.31
C THR A 163 9.00 28.12 0.06
N VAL A 164 7.94 27.34 0.23
CA VAL A 164 7.19 26.67 -0.82
C VAL A 164 5.70 26.89 -0.59
N VAL A 165 4.87 26.54 -1.56
CA VAL A 165 3.41 26.61 -1.44
C VAL A 165 2.84 25.21 -1.50
N ASP A 166 1.85 24.95 -0.65
CA ASP A 166 1.15 23.68 -0.54
C ASP A 166 0.43 23.34 -1.84
N PRO A 167 0.77 22.23 -2.52
CA PRO A 167 0.11 21.85 -3.77
C PRO A 167 -1.36 21.46 -3.57
N SER A 168 -1.80 21.20 -2.34
CA SER A 168 -3.17 20.79 -2.03
C SER A 168 -4.14 21.95 -2.13
N ASP A 169 -3.75 23.18 -1.80
CA ASP A 169 -4.65 24.35 -1.88
C ASP A 169 -4.10 25.48 -2.76
N ASP A 170 -2.84 25.34 -3.16
CA ASP A 170 -2.07 26.28 -3.98
C ASP A 170 -2.03 27.71 -3.42
N CYS A 171 -2.28 27.84 -2.10
CA CYS A 171 -2.43 29.09 -1.34
C CYS A 171 -1.55 29.14 -0.08
N THR A 172 -1.41 28.02 0.63
CA THR A 172 -0.73 27.97 1.92
C THR A 172 0.78 27.93 1.70
N PHE A 173 1.48 28.92 2.21
CA PHE A 173 2.94 28.97 2.20
C PHE A 173 3.47 28.15 3.36
N TRP A 174 4.34 27.18 3.08
CA TRP A 174 5.13 26.47 4.07
C TRP A 174 6.56 27.01 4.05
N THR A 175 7.08 27.39 5.21
CA THR A 175 8.46 27.87 5.34
C THR A 175 9.22 27.12 6.41
N VAL A 176 10.51 26.89 6.15
CA VAL A 176 11.51 26.48 7.13
C VAL A 176 12.61 27.51 7.18
N GLY A 177 13.06 27.87 8.39
CA GLY A 177 14.18 28.79 8.55
C GLY A 177 14.90 28.58 9.88
N MET A 178 16.18 28.95 9.90
CA MET A 178 17.02 29.00 11.09
C MET A 178 16.62 30.13 12.04
N TYR A 179 16.76 29.90 13.33
CA TYR A 179 16.72 30.91 14.39
C TYR A 179 17.58 30.41 15.58
N ARG A 180 17.93 31.29 16.52
CA ARG A 180 18.75 30.90 17.66
C ARG A 180 18.04 31.16 19.00
N PRO A 181 17.27 30.20 19.54
CA PRO A 181 16.52 30.40 20.78
C PRO A 181 17.43 30.53 22.00
N SER A 182 18.48 29.70 22.10
CA SER A 182 19.43 29.69 23.20
C SER A 182 20.56 28.72 22.86
N GLY A 183 21.79 28.96 23.31
CA GLY A 183 22.88 28.00 23.10
C GLY A 183 23.19 27.79 21.61
N SER A 184 22.59 26.77 20.98
CA SER A 184 22.73 26.42 19.55
C SER A 184 21.61 27.01 18.67
N TRP A 185 21.84 27.07 17.35
CA TRP A 185 20.78 27.34 16.37
C TRP A 185 19.81 26.14 16.26
N ASN A 186 18.58 26.43 15.84
CA ASN A 186 17.51 25.48 15.51
C ASN A 186 16.85 25.90 14.19
N THR A 187 16.06 25.00 13.59
CA THR A 187 15.12 25.35 12.52
C THR A 187 13.69 25.40 13.05
N ARG A 188 12.83 26.19 12.40
CA ARG A 188 11.39 26.21 12.64
C ARG A 188 10.64 26.08 11.32
N ILE A 189 9.65 25.19 11.31
CA ILE A 189 8.65 25.11 10.25
C ILE A 189 7.40 25.88 10.69
N SER A 190 6.83 26.66 9.78
CA SER A 190 5.55 27.34 9.96
C SER A 190 4.84 27.46 8.63
N ASP A 191 3.51 27.46 8.67
CA ASP A 191 2.67 27.81 7.54
C ASP A 191 2.09 29.22 7.67
N PHE A 192 1.61 29.76 6.55
CA PHE A 192 0.72 30.91 6.51
C PHE A 192 -0.05 31.03 5.19
N LYS A 193 -1.12 31.81 5.19
CA LYS A 193 -1.98 32.03 4.03
C LYS A 193 -2.51 33.46 3.99
N PHE A 194 -2.59 34.04 2.79
CA PHE A 194 -3.27 35.33 2.59
C PHE A 194 -4.79 35.15 2.58
N SER A 195 -5.51 36.06 3.24
CA SER A 195 -6.96 35.99 3.37
C SER A 195 -7.69 36.08 2.02
N ASN A 196 -7.14 36.81 1.04
CA ASN A 196 -7.67 36.92 -0.32
C ASN A 196 -7.39 35.66 -1.17
N CYS A 197 -6.53 34.75 -0.70
CA CYS A 197 -6.42 33.39 -1.24
C CYS A 197 -7.53 32.53 -0.61
N SER A 198 -8.77 33.02 -0.72
CA SER A 198 -9.98 32.37 -0.29
C SER A 198 -10.63 31.74 -1.52
N GLY A 199 -10.48 30.43 -1.67
CA GLY A 199 -11.04 29.74 -2.82
C GLY A 199 -10.23 28.51 -3.14
N GLY A 200 -10.50 27.46 -2.37
CA GLY A 200 -10.11 26.10 -2.67
C GLY A 200 -9.00 25.61 -1.75
N GLY A 201 -9.35 24.97 -0.63
CA GLY A 201 -8.80 23.62 -0.49
C GLY A 201 -9.11 22.93 -1.81
N THR A 202 -8.16 22.20 -2.42
CA THR A 202 -8.40 21.49 -3.69
C THR A 202 -9.87 21.09 -3.72
N THR A 203 -10.63 21.50 -4.75
CA THR A 203 -11.96 20.90 -4.90
C THR A 203 -11.66 19.42 -5.02
N THR A 204 -11.84 18.72 -3.91
CA THR A 204 -11.50 17.33 -3.81
C THR A 204 -12.73 16.58 -4.20
N TYR A 205 -12.50 15.59 -5.03
CA TYR A 205 -13.53 14.75 -5.55
C TYR A 205 -13.40 13.39 -4.91
N THR A 206 -14.48 12.65 -4.97
CA THR A 206 -14.51 11.26 -4.57
C THR A 206 -14.57 10.35 -5.79
N VAL A 207 -13.89 9.22 -5.70
CA VAL A 207 -14.13 8.08 -6.59
C VAL A 207 -14.79 6.98 -5.78
N SER A 208 -15.95 6.49 -6.24
CA SER A 208 -16.73 5.47 -5.53
C SER A 208 -17.24 4.36 -6.45
N GLY A 209 -17.52 3.22 -5.84
CA GLY A 209 -18.04 2.04 -6.51
C GLY A 209 -18.27 0.91 -5.52
N THR A 210 -18.44 -0.30 -6.05
CA THR A 210 -18.61 -1.53 -5.27
C THR A 210 -17.62 -2.61 -5.69
N VAL A 211 -17.18 -3.43 -4.74
CA VAL A 211 -16.47 -4.68 -4.99
C VAL A 211 -17.38 -5.83 -4.56
N THR A 212 -17.86 -6.61 -5.52
CA THR A 212 -18.82 -7.70 -5.28
C THR A 212 -18.35 -9.02 -5.89
N THR A 213 -18.92 -10.14 -5.47
CA THR A 213 -18.80 -11.41 -6.20
C THR A 213 -19.55 -11.34 -7.54
N SER A 214 -19.37 -12.36 -8.39
CA SER A 214 -20.17 -12.53 -9.62
C SER A 214 -21.68 -12.64 -9.36
N THR A 215 -22.08 -13.03 -8.15
CA THR A 215 -23.46 -13.13 -7.69
C THR A 215 -23.99 -11.84 -7.05
N GLY A 216 -23.18 -10.77 -6.99
CA GLY A 216 -23.57 -9.47 -6.45
C GLY A 216 -23.45 -9.34 -4.94
N VAL A 217 -22.85 -10.31 -4.24
CA VAL A 217 -22.59 -10.22 -2.80
C VAL A 217 -21.42 -9.28 -2.54
N GLY A 218 -21.57 -8.34 -1.61
CA GLY A 218 -20.51 -7.40 -1.23
C GLY A 218 -19.31 -8.08 -0.58
N ILE A 219 -18.10 -7.73 -1.01
CA ILE A 219 -16.85 -8.23 -0.41
C ILE A 219 -16.31 -7.15 0.51
N SER A 220 -16.31 -7.42 1.83
CA SER A 220 -15.82 -6.49 2.86
C SER A 220 -14.31 -6.53 2.99
N GLY A 221 -13.69 -5.41 3.35
CA GLY A 221 -12.26 -5.33 3.68
C GLY A 221 -11.31 -5.30 2.48
N VAL A 222 -11.81 -5.20 1.24
CA VAL A 222 -10.97 -5.03 0.05
C VAL A 222 -10.38 -3.62 0.07
N THR A 223 -9.05 -3.52 -0.02
CA THR A 223 -8.37 -2.23 -0.12
C THR A 223 -8.46 -1.73 -1.57
N VAL A 224 -8.99 -0.53 -1.78
CA VAL A 224 -9.06 0.11 -3.10
C VAL A 224 -8.23 1.39 -3.07
N SER A 225 -7.26 1.50 -3.98
CA SER A 225 -6.28 2.58 -4.02
C SER A 225 -6.41 3.44 -5.28
N ALA A 226 -6.10 4.73 -5.17
CA ALA A 226 -5.99 5.70 -6.26
C ALA A 226 -4.80 6.65 -5.98
N GLY A 227 -3.64 6.39 -6.59
CA GLY A 227 -2.40 7.11 -6.25
C GLY A 227 -1.96 6.82 -4.80
N SER A 228 -1.74 7.87 -4.01
CA SER A 228 -1.38 7.77 -2.59
C SER A 228 -2.57 7.62 -1.63
N ASN A 229 -3.81 7.73 -2.12
CA ASN A 229 -5.02 7.60 -1.32
C ASN A 229 -5.60 6.19 -1.44
N SER A 230 -6.16 5.64 -0.37
CA SER A 230 -6.85 4.36 -0.36
C SER A 230 -7.99 4.32 0.66
N THR A 231 -8.85 3.32 0.54
CA THR A 231 -9.93 3.02 1.49
C THR A 231 -10.22 1.52 1.47
N THR A 232 -11.02 1.02 2.42
CA THR A 232 -11.50 -0.36 2.42
C THR A 232 -13.00 -0.44 2.18
N THR A 233 -13.45 -1.51 1.54
CA THR A 233 -14.88 -1.76 1.32
C THR A 233 -15.60 -2.10 2.62
N ASN A 234 -16.85 -1.66 2.76
CA ASN A 234 -17.73 -2.05 3.86
C ASN A 234 -18.40 -3.43 3.60
N SER A 235 -19.32 -3.85 4.49
CA SER A 235 -20.02 -5.13 4.38
C SER A 235 -20.87 -5.30 3.11
N SER A 236 -21.31 -4.21 2.48
CA SER A 236 -22.01 -4.25 1.20
C SER A 236 -21.06 -4.18 0.00
N GLY A 237 -19.74 -4.23 0.22
CA GLY A 237 -18.72 -4.07 -0.82
C GLY A 237 -18.53 -2.63 -1.30
N ALA A 238 -19.22 -1.64 -0.72
CA ALA A 238 -19.13 -0.26 -1.17
C ALA A 238 -17.87 0.42 -0.64
N TYR A 239 -17.27 1.27 -1.47
CA TYR A 239 -16.08 2.06 -1.12
C TYR A 239 -16.19 3.51 -1.63
N THR A 240 -15.47 4.43 -0.98
CA THR A 240 -15.35 5.83 -1.41
C THR A 240 -13.95 6.37 -1.08
N ILE A 241 -13.13 6.59 -2.11
CA ILE A 241 -11.83 7.24 -1.97
C ILE A 241 -12.08 8.75 -2.05
N SER A 242 -11.65 9.48 -1.01
CA SER A 242 -11.82 10.93 -0.89
C SER A 242 -10.50 11.68 -1.11
N ASN A 243 -10.55 13.01 -1.08
CA ASN A 243 -9.38 13.88 -1.15
C ASN A 243 -8.57 13.76 -2.47
N LEU A 244 -9.25 13.50 -3.59
CA LEU A 244 -8.63 13.42 -4.92
C LEU A 244 -8.75 14.75 -5.65
N ALA A 245 -7.64 15.27 -6.19
CA ALA A 245 -7.66 16.44 -7.06
C ALA A 245 -8.25 16.11 -8.44
N ALA A 246 -8.52 17.13 -9.26
CA ALA A 246 -8.78 16.90 -10.68
C ALA A 246 -7.54 16.29 -11.35
N GLY A 247 -7.71 15.22 -12.12
CA GLY A 247 -6.60 14.46 -12.68
C GLY A 247 -7.02 13.07 -13.14
N SER A 248 -6.06 12.36 -13.75
CA SER A 248 -6.24 10.97 -14.15
C SER A 248 -5.63 10.05 -13.11
N TYR A 249 -6.40 9.07 -12.66
CA TYR A 249 -6.04 8.08 -11.66
C TYR A 249 -6.18 6.67 -12.24
N THR A 250 -5.28 5.79 -11.84
CA THR A 250 -5.47 4.35 -11.97
C THR A 250 -5.95 3.83 -10.63
N ILE A 251 -7.14 3.24 -10.60
CA ILE A 251 -7.71 2.63 -9.40
C ILE A 251 -7.55 1.10 -9.43
N SER A 252 -7.19 0.51 -8.29
CA SER A 252 -6.93 -0.93 -8.17
C SER A 252 -7.41 -1.50 -6.83
N PRO A 253 -8.20 -2.59 -6.81
CA PRO A 253 -8.54 -3.33 -5.60
C PRO A 253 -7.45 -4.36 -5.24
N SER A 254 -7.33 -4.67 -3.94
CA SER A 254 -6.44 -5.71 -3.42
C SER A 254 -7.01 -6.31 -2.12
N ALA A 255 -7.04 -7.64 -2.06
CA ALA A 255 -7.32 -8.42 -0.87
C ALA A 255 -6.68 -9.80 -1.03
N SER A 256 -6.10 -10.33 0.06
CA SER A 256 -5.57 -11.69 0.07
C SER A 256 -6.69 -12.70 -0.20
N GLY A 257 -6.38 -13.76 -0.97
CA GLY A 257 -7.37 -14.79 -1.35
C GLY A 257 -8.37 -14.38 -2.42
N TYR A 258 -8.21 -13.22 -3.08
CA TYR A 258 -9.10 -12.78 -4.17
C TYR A 258 -8.31 -12.31 -5.40
N THR A 259 -8.88 -12.57 -6.58
CA THR A 259 -8.52 -11.93 -7.84
C THR A 259 -9.65 -10.99 -8.24
N PHE A 260 -9.33 -9.90 -8.94
CA PHE A 260 -10.31 -8.88 -9.28
C PHE A 260 -10.38 -8.65 -10.79
N SER A 261 -11.61 -8.47 -11.29
CA SER A 261 -11.89 -8.12 -12.67
C SER A 261 -12.78 -6.88 -12.75
N PRO A 262 -12.37 -5.82 -13.47
CA PRO A 262 -11.04 -5.64 -14.06
C PRO A 262 -9.94 -5.52 -12.99
N THR A 263 -8.67 -5.77 -13.32
CA THR A 263 -7.58 -5.66 -12.34
C THR A 263 -7.28 -4.20 -11.96
N THR A 264 -7.51 -3.26 -12.88
CA THR A 264 -7.45 -1.82 -12.66
C THR A 264 -8.51 -1.11 -13.49
N ARG A 265 -8.81 0.15 -13.17
CA ARG A 265 -9.58 1.06 -14.04
C ARG A 265 -8.89 2.42 -14.12
N SER A 266 -8.93 3.03 -15.29
CA SER A 266 -8.53 4.43 -15.46
C SER A 266 -9.72 5.34 -15.25
N VAL A 267 -9.56 6.36 -14.39
CA VAL A 267 -10.61 7.33 -14.04
C VAL A 267 -10.06 8.73 -14.23
N THR A 268 -10.80 9.58 -14.93
CA THR A 268 -10.46 11.00 -15.07
C THR A 268 -11.47 11.83 -14.28
N ILE A 269 -10.96 12.58 -13.30
CA ILE A 269 -11.70 13.54 -12.51
C ILE A 269 -11.50 14.91 -13.15
N SER A 270 -12.55 15.48 -13.73
CA SER A 270 -12.49 16.81 -14.35
C SER A 270 -13.00 17.90 -13.40
N SER A 271 -14.27 17.80 -13.01
CA SER A 271 -14.95 18.81 -12.18
C SER A 271 -16.05 18.24 -11.28
N ALA A 272 -16.16 16.91 -11.16
CA ALA A 272 -17.18 16.25 -10.35
C ALA A 272 -16.71 14.90 -9.79
N ASN A 273 -17.39 14.43 -8.76
CA ASN A 273 -17.22 13.08 -8.21
C ASN A 273 -17.50 12.02 -9.29
N VAL A 274 -16.70 10.95 -9.29
CA VAL A 274 -16.87 9.84 -10.22
C VAL A 274 -17.39 8.62 -9.46
N THR A 275 -18.53 8.09 -9.88
CA THR A 275 -19.21 6.96 -9.23
C THR A 275 -19.21 5.73 -10.15
N GLY A 276 -19.69 4.59 -9.64
CA GLY A 276 -19.90 3.36 -10.43
C GLY A 276 -18.62 2.69 -10.89
N GLN A 277 -17.51 2.93 -10.20
CA GLN A 277 -16.24 2.28 -10.49
C GLN A 277 -16.21 0.90 -9.82
N ASN A 278 -16.89 -0.06 -10.44
CA ASN A 278 -17.13 -1.35 -9.81
C ASN A 278 -16.07 -2.38 -10.21
N PHE A 279 -15.84 -3.33 -9.31
CA PHE A 279 -14.98 -4.48 -9.48
C PHE A 279 -15.73 -5.76 -9.09
N THR A 280 -15.42 -6.84 -9.79
CA THR A 280 -15.86 -8.18 -9.39
C THR A 280 -14.67 -8.89 -8.76
N GLY A 281 -14.80 -9.30 -7.50
CA GLY A 281 -13.84 -10.17 -6.83
C GLY A 281 -14.24 -11.63 -6.99
N THR A 282 -13.31 -12.43 -7.48
CA THR A 282 -13.40 -13.89 -7.48
C THR A 282 -12.46 -14.38 -6.40
N ALA A 283 -12.99 -15.07 -5.38
CA ALA A 283 -12.15 -15.77 -4.43
C ALA A 283 -11.22 -16.67 -5.24
N VAL A 284 -9.91 -16.49 -5.08
CA VAL A 284 -8.95 -17.46 -5.57
C VAL A 284 -9.21 -18.69 -4.72
N PRO A 285 -9.68 -19.81 -5.29
CA PRO A 285 -9.70 -21.05 -4.54
C PRO A 285 -8.27 -21.26 -4.07
N VAL A 286 -8.07 -21.23 -2.76
CA VAL A 286 -6.74 -21.40 -2.17
C VAL A 286 -6.38 -22.86 -2.36
N ASN A 287 -5.91 -23.24 -3.56
CA ASN A 287 -5.47 -24.61 -3.81
C ASN A 287 -4.03 -24.77 -3.34
N ASN A 288 -3.83 -24.50 -2.06
CA ASN A 288 -2.63 -24.80 -1.30
C ASN A 288 -2.74 -26.24 -0.74
N ALA A 289 -3.32 -27.17 -1.50
CA ALA A 289 -3.37 -28.57 -1.14
C ALA A 289 -1.96 -29.15 -1.23
N LEU A 290 -1.51 -29.80 -0.16
CA LEU A 290 -0.23 -30.51 -0.10
C LEU A 290 -0.44 -31.98 -0.42
N SER A 291 0.25 -32.45 -1.44
CA SER A 291 0.31 -33.87 -1.81
C SER A 291 1.45 -34.58 -1.07
N ASN A 292 1.35 -35.89 -0.91
CA ASN A 292 2.33 -36.69 -0.17
C ASN A 292 3.75 -36.54 -0.72
N GLY A 293 4.65 -36.01 0.09
CA GLY A 293 6.07 -35.86 -0.22
C GLY A 293 6.39 -34.77 -1.25
N VAL A 294 5.42 -33.97 -1.69
CA VAL A 294 5.62 -32.91 -2.67
C VAL A 294 5.91 -31.58 -1.96
N PRO A 295 7.10 -30.98 -2.14
CA PRO A 295 7.40 -29.68 -1.56
C PRO A 295 6.70 -28.55 -2.31
N VAL A 296 6.16 -27.60 -1.55
CA VAL A 296 5.51 -26.38 -2.07
C VAL A 296 6.24 -25.15 -1.55
N ASN A 297 6.78 -24.34 -2.45
CA ASN A 297 7.37 -23.04 -2.10
C ASN A 297 6.26 -22.01 -1.92
N SER A 298 6.30 -21.24 -0.84
CA SER A 298 5.29 -20.26 -0.50
C SER A 298 5.87 -19.08 0.29
N SER A 299 5.00 -18.12 0.62
CA SER A 299 5.35 -16.93 1.38
C SER A 299 4.18 -16.43 2.22
N VAL A 300 4.49 -15.66 3.26
CA VAL A 300 3.54 -14.91 4.08
C VAL A 300 4.10 -13.50 4.32
N SER A 301 3.25 -12.47 4.31
CA SER A 301 3.69 -11.08 4.53
C SER A 301 2.94 -10.46 5.69
N SER A 302 3.63 -10.24 6.81
CA SER A 302 3.02 -9.72 8.05
C SER A 302 3.46 -8.29 8.32
N THR A 303 2.53 -7.43 8.75
CA THR A 303 2.83 -6.03 9.12
C THR A 303 3.14 -5.87 10.60
N THR A 304 2.62 -6.77 11.43
CA THR A 304 2.96 -7.01 12.83
C THR A 304 3.02 -8.52 13.08
N ALA A 305 3.61 -8.96 14.20
CA ALA A 305 3.77 -10.38 14.48
C ALA A 305 2.43 -11.13 14.43
N ASN A 306 2.37 -12.20 13.62
CA ASN A 306 1.20 -13.05 13.40
C ASN A 306 -0.04 -12.32 12.85
N SER A 307 0.15 -11.17 12.20
CA SER A 307 -0.96 -10.39 11.60
C SER A 307 -1.51 -10.96 10.29
N ASP A 308 -0.73 -11.81 9.61
CA ASP A 308 -1.16 -12.48 8.38
C ASP A 308 -0.67 -13.94 8.36
N PHE A 309 -1.33 -14.76 7.56
CA PHE A 309 -1.03 -16.19 7.41
C PHE A 309 -1.30 -16.70 6.00
N THR A 310 -0.62 -17.79 5.65
CA THR A 310 -0.94 -18.60 4.47
C THR A 310 -1.52 -19.94 4.93
N GLU A 311 -2.68 -20.31 4.39
CA GLU A 311 -3.37 -21.56 4.73
C GLU A 311 -3.17 -22.63 3.66
N PHE A 312 -2.98 -23.87 4.09
CA PHE A 312 -2.82 -25.09 3.27
C PHE A 312 -3.75 -26.19 3.77
N THR A 313 -4.03 -27.17 2.92
CA THR A 313 -4.79 -28.37 3.28
C THR A 313 -3.98 -29.63 2.96
N VAL A 314 -4.20 -30.70 3.72
CA VAL A 314 -3.62 -32.02 3.48
C VAL A 314 -4.73 -33.06 3.59
N ALA A 315 -5.05 -33.72 2.49
CA ALA A 315 -5.99 -34.84 2.52
C ALA A 315 -5.24 -36.13 2.88
N VAL A 316 -5.45 -36.63 4.10
CA VAL A 316 -4.77 -37.83 4.59
C VAL A 316 -5.67 -39.05 4.33
N PRO A 317 -5.20 -40.02 3.52
CA PRO A 317 -6.00 -41.18 3.15
C PRO A 317 -6.12 -42.19 4.30
N SER A 318 -7.06 -43.13 4.13
CA SER A 318 -7.15 -44.30 5.01
C SER A 318 -5.85 -45.11 5.00
N GLY A 319 -5.47 -45.64 6.17
CA GLY A 319 -4.26 -46.44 6.32
C GLY A 319 -2.95 -45.63 6.35
N ALA A 320 -3.00 -44.29 6.25
CA ALA A 320 -1.80 -43.47 6.43
C ALA A 320 -1.23 -43.58 7.86
N SER A 321 0.09 -43.57 7.96
CA SER A 321 0.86 -43.57 9.21
C SER A 321 2.03 -42.61 9.10
N ASN A 322 2.54 -42.12 10.24
CA ASN A 322 3.70 -41.22 10.29
C ASN A 322 3.53 -39.96 9.40
N LEU A 323 2.39 -39.27 9.50
CA LEU A 323 2.22 -37.97 8.86
C LEU A 323 3.19 -36.97 9.49
N ASN A 324 3.88 -36.20 8.68
CA ASN A 324 4.67 -35.06 9.09
C ASN A 324 4.39 -33.88 8.17
N ILE A 325 4.00 -32.75 8.74
CA ILE A 325 3.85 -31.49 8.02
C ILE A 325 4.96 -30.57 8.51
N ALA A 326 5.83 -30.14 7.60
CA ALA A 326 7.01 -29.38 7.98
C ALA A 326 7.30 -28.22 7.03
N THR A 327 7.84 -27.13 7.59
CA THR A 327 8.42 -26.01 6.86
C THR A 327 9.95 -26.11 6.86
N THR A 328 10.56 -25.73 5.74
CA THR A 328 12.02 -25.72 5.54
C THR A 328 12.42 -24.49 4.73
N GLY A 329 13.69 -24.08 4.81
CA GLY A 329 14.22 -22.97 4.03
C GLY A 329 13.59 -21.62 4.34
N ALA A 330 13.04 -21.44 5.54
CA ALA A 330 12.40 -20.19 5.93
C ALA A 330 13.40 -19.02 5.94
N SER A 331 13.01 -17.89 5.35
CA SER A 331 13.83 -16.66 5.31
C SER A 331 13.82 -15.87 6.62
N GLY A 332 13.04 -16.32 7.61
CA GLY A 332 13.03 -15.85 9.00
C GLY A 332 11.86 -16.46 9.76
N ASP A 333 11.42 -15.80 10.84
CA ASP A 333 10.53 -16.43 11.81
C ASP A 333 9.08 -16.57 11.31
N ILE A 334 8.62 -17.82 11.24
CA ILE A 334 7.25 -18.22 10.89
C ILE A 334 6.76 -19.27 11.89
N ASP A 335 5.49 -19.20 12.26
CA ASP A 335 4.84 -20.15 13.18
C ASP A 335 3.87 -21.07 12.41
N LEU A 336 4.05 -22.38 12.53
CA LEU A 336 3.24 -23.46 11.96
C LEU A 336 2.16 -23.90 12.95
N TYR A 337 0.91 -23.90 12.49
CA TYR A 337 -0.22 -24.44 13.23
C TYR A 337 -0.94 -25.46 12.36
N VAL A 338 -1.20 -26.64 12.91
CA VAL A 338 -1.89 -27.73 12.21
C VAL A 338 -3.10 -28.18 13.02
N ARG A 339 -4.22 -28.45 12.35
CA ARG A 339 -5.43 -28.99 12.96
C ARG A 339 -6.21 -29.89 12.01
N PHE A 340 -6.72 -31.01 12.52
CA PHE A 340 -7.60 -31.93 11.81
C PHE A 340 -9.04 -31.40 11.75
N GLY A 341 -9.67 -31.52 10.58
CA GLY A 341 -11.11 -31.26 10.36
C GLY A 341 -11.55 -29.79 10.40
N SER A 342 -10.68 -28.85 10.76
CA SER A 342 -10.99 -27.41 10.75
C SER A 342 -9.72 -26.56 10.73
N SER A 343 -9.83 -25.31 10.24
CA SER A 343 -8.73 -24.34 10.25
C SER A 343 -8.19 -24.08 11.67
N PRO A 344 -6.86 -24.08 11.85
CA PRO A 344 -6.27 -23.77 13.14
C PRO A 344 -6.38 -22.29 13.50
N GLY A 345 -6.49 -22.00 14.79
CA GLY A 345 -6.33 -20.66 15.37
C GLY A 345 -5.09 -20.58 16.25
N THR A 346 -4.77 -19.39 16.74
CA THR A 346 -3.58 -19.15 17.58
C THR A 346 -3.84 -19.30 19.08
N GLY A 347 -5.11 -19.42 19.50
CA GLY A 347 -5.50 -19.60 20.90
C GLY A 347 -5.35 -21.04 21.40
N THR A 348 -5.31 -21.19 22.73
CA THR A 348 -5.25 -22.51 23.38
C THR A 348 -6.43 -23.39 22.96
N GLY A 349 -6.15 -24.63 22.53
CA GLY A 349 -7.15 -25.58 22.06
C GLY A 349 -7.64 -25.34 20.63
N GLN A 350 -7.00 -24.43 19.89
CA GLN A 350 -7.34 -24.14 18.49
C GLN A 350 -6.39 -24.79 17.48
N TYR A 351 -5.48 -25.66 17.92
CA TYR A 351 -4.51 -26.38 17.11
C TYR A 351 -4.24 -27.75 17.72
N ASP A 352 -3.90 -28.73 16.89
CA ASP A 352 -3.47 -30.07 17.33
C ASP A 352 -1.94 -30.14 17.45
N CYS A 353 -1.24 -29.34 16.65
CA CYS A 353 0.20 -29.19 16.73
C CYS A 353 0.62 -27.75 16.46
N ARG A 354 1.56 -27.28 17.28
CA ARG A 354 2.24 -25.98 17.17
C ARG A 354 3.68 -26.11 17.70
N PRO A 355 4.70 -26.13 16.84
CA PRO A 355 6.09 -26.14 17.26
C PRO A 355 6.48 -24.80 17.92
N TYR A 356 7.60 -24.79 18.65
CA TYR A 356 8.15 -23.58 19.27
C TYR A 356 9.61 -23.42 18.82
N THR A 357 9.83 -22.97 17.59
CA THR A 357 11.19 -22.71 17.09
C THR A 357 11.30 -21.30 16.52
N GLY A 358 12.34 -20.55 16.90
CA GLY A 358 12.58 -19.21 16.34
C GLY A 358 13.28 -19.22 14.96
N SER A 359 13.35 -20.39 14.30
CA SER A 359 14.08 -20.55 13.03
C SER A 359 13.18 -20.54 11.80
N GLY A 360 11.86 -20.63 11.99
CA GLY A 360 10.87 -20.81 10.92
C GLY A 360 10.87 -22.21 10.26
N ASN A 361 11.81 -23.09 10.60
CA ASN A 361 11.81 -24.49 10.15
C ASN A 361 11.13 -25.35 11.21
N GLU A 362 9.84 -25.61 10.99
CA GLU A 362 8.95 -26.19 11.99
C GLU A 362 8.41 -27.54 11.50
N SER A 363 8.02 -28.42 12.42
CA SER A 363 7.54 -29.77 12.07
C SER A 363 6.46 -30.24 13.03
N CYS A 364 5.39 -30.78 12.46
CA CYS A 364 4.24 -31.36 13.15
C CYS A 364 4.08 -32.84 12.80
N PRO A 365 4.65 -33.75 13.61
CA PRO A 365 4.51 -35.19 13.42
C PRO A 365 3.23 -35.74 14.07
N PHE A 366 2.53 -36.60 13.34
CA PHE A 366 1.40 -37.41 13.78
C PHE A 366 1.68 -38.88 13.46
N ALA A 367 2.05 -39.66 14.47
CA ALA A 367 2.37 -41.09 14.28
C ALA A 367 1.18 -41.90 13.73
N THR A 368 -0.03 -41.60 14.23
CA THR A 368 -1.30 -42.21 13.82
C THR A 368 -2.27 -41.09 13.38
N PRO A 369 -2.14 -40.57 12.16
CA PRO A 369 -3.01 -39.49 11.70
C PRO A 369 -4.45 -39.97 11.52
N SER A 370 -5.41 -39.06 11.71
CA SER A 370 -6.81 -39.32 11.40
C SER A 370 -7.04 -39.24 9.89
N VAL A 371 -7.94 -40.06 9.37
CA VAL A 371 -8.34 -40.02 7.95
C VAL A 371 -9.17 -38.78 7.70
N GLY A 372 -8.86 -38.03 6.63
CA GLY A 372 -9.55 -36.80 6.26
C GLY A 372 -8.60 -35.62 6.16
N THR A 373 -9.16 -34.40 6.25
CA THR A 373 -8.41 -33.19 5.92
C THR A 373 -7.76 -32.57 7.15
N TYR A 374 -6.46 -32.32 7.08
CA TYR A 374 -5.74 -31.44 7.98
C TYR A 374 -5.65 -30.05 7.36
N TYR A 375 -5.93 -29.02 8.15
CA TYR A 375 -5.74 -27.62 7.80
C TYR A 375 -4.48 -27.12 8.47
N VAL A 376 -3.70 -26.33 7.74
CA VAL A 376 -2.39 -25.85 8.14
C VAL A 376 -2.33 -24.36 7.94
N ARG A 377 -1.95 -23.59 8.96
CA ARG A 377 -1.65 -22.16 8.80
C ARG A 377 -0.20 -21.90 9.14
N VAL A 378 0.44 -21.12 8.28
CA VAL A 378 1.79 -20.59 8.51
C VAL A 378 1.66 -19.09 8.73
N TYR A 379 1.87 -18.65 9.96
CA TYR A 379 1.81 -17.23 10.34
C TYR A 379 3.18 -16.57 10.22
N GLY A 380 3.20 -15.32 9.76
CA GLY A 380 4.43 -14.51 9.75
C GLY A 380 4.68 -13.88 11.12
N TYR A 381 5.56 -14.46 11.94
CA TYR A 381 5.93 -13.85 13.22
C TYR A 381 6.85 -12.64 13.00
N ALA A 382 7.81 -12.77 12.09
CA ALA A 382 8.61 -11.64 11.62
C ALA A 382 7.79 -10.71 10.70
N THR A 383 8.02 -9.39 10.82
CA THR A 383 7.42 -8.40 9.91
C THR A 383 8.11 -8.39 8.55
N GLY A 384 7.34 -8.16 7.49
CA GLY A 384 7.81 -8.24 6.11
C GLY A 384 7.41 -9.56 5.45
N THR A 385 7.87 -9.76 4.21
CA THR A 385 7.58 -10.98 3.45
C THR A 385 8.60 -12.06 3.77
N GLN A 386 8.11 -13.16 4.31
CA GLN A 386 8.87 -14.36 4.64
C GLN A 386 8.57 -15.44 3.61
N THR A 387 9.60 -16.08 3.07
CA THR A 387 9.49 -17.21 2.13
C THR A 387 9.85 -18.52 2.82
N PHE A 388 9.19 -19.61 2.47
CA PHE A 388 9.43 -20.94 3.03
C PHE A 388 9.01 -22.04 2.05
N THR A 389 9.48 -23.27 2.27
CA THR A 389 9.00 -24.47 1.58
C THR A 389 8.25 -25.33 2.59
N ILE A 390 6.99 -25.68 2.30
CA ILE A 390 6.19 -26.58 3.13
C ILE A 390 6.04 -27.96 2.45
N THR A 391 6.04 -29.03 3.23
CA THR A 391 5.85 -30.39 2.73
C THR A 391 5.01 -31.19 3.73
N ALA A 392 4.00 -31.90 3.24
CA ALA A 392 3.31 -32.94 3.99
C ALA A 392 3.81 -34.31 3.50
N SER A 393 4.19 -35.20 4.40
CA SER A 393 4.65 -36.55 4.06
C SER A 393 4.06 -37.60 5.00
N TRP A 394 3.67 -38.76 4.48
CA TRP A 394 3.18 -39.88 5.27
C TRP A 394 3.51 -41.22 4.61
N THR A 395 3.50 -42.27 5.41
CA THR A 395 3.63 -43.67 4.95
C THR A 395 2.24 -44.24 4.71
N THR A 396 1.97 -44.79 3.53
CA THR A 396 0.73 -45.52 3.24
C THR A 396 0.86 -46.96 3.76
N GLY A 397 0.07 -47.33 4.77
CA GLY A 397 -0.08 -48.70 5.24
C GLY A 397 -0.88 -49.52 4.21
N GLY A 398 -0.24 -50.51 3.58
CA GLY A 398 -0.65 -51.00 2.27
C GLY A 398 -1.94 -51.82 2.16
N LYS A 399 -2.59 -51.67 1.00
CA LYS A 399 -2.91 -52.75 0.07
C LYS A 399 -2.59 -52.32 -1.37
N GLY A 400 -1.48 -52.84 -1.90
CA GLY A 400 -1.35 -53.27 -3.31
C GLY A 400 -1.25 -52.26 -4.44
N GLY A 401 -1.64 -51.00 -4.27
CA GLY A 401 -1.63 -50.03 -5.36
C GLY A 401 -0.45 -49.06 -5.31
N THR A 402 0.50 -49.11 -6.24
CA THR A 402 1.69 -48.21 -6.24
C THR A 402 1.46 -46.89 -7.00
N THR A 403 0.28 -46.67 -7.57
CA THR A 403 0.04 -45.58 -8.51
C THR A 403 -1.19 -44.76 -8.15
N PHE A 404 -0.92 -43.53 -7.71
CA PHE A 404 -1.91 -42.55 -7.26
C PHE A 404 -2.04 -41.41 -8.29
N PHE A 405 -3.27 -41.00 -8.57
CA PHE A 405 -3.58 -39.89 -9.45
C PHE A 405 -4.66 -39.02 -8.81
N GLU A 406 -4.57 -37.70 -8.91
CA GLU A 406 -5.55 -36.79 -8.33
C GLU A 406 -5.90 -35.63 -9.26
N ASN A 407 -7.08 -35.05 -9.03
CA ASN A 407 -7.45 -33.75 -9.57
C ASN A 407 -8.00 -32.89 -8.41
N THR A 408 -7.26 -31.84 -8.08
CA THR A 408 -7.58 -30.87 -7.04
C THR A 408 -8.21 -29.58 -7.60
N SER A 409 -8.55 -29.55 -8.89
CA SER A 409 -9.20 -28.38 -9.49
C SER A 409 -10.66 -28.33 -9.06
N ASN A 410 -11.15 -27.15 -8.72
CA ASN A 410 -12.55 -26.97 -8.34
C ASN A 410 -13.47 -27.04 -9.56
N PHE A 411 -14.57 -27.80 -9.44
CA PHE A 411 -15.65 -27.82 -10.43
C PHE A 411 -16.95 -27.41 -9.76
N THR A 412 -17.49 -26.24 -10.15
CA THR A 412 -18.73 -25.68 -9.61
C THR A 412 -19.93 -26.57 -9.93
N ILE A 413 -20.61 -27.06 -8.90
CA ILE A 413 -21.84 -27.83 -9.00
C ILE A 413 -23.01 -26.86 -8.89
N ASN A 414 -23.71 -26.62 -10.02
CA ASN A 414 -24.93 -25.82 -10.04
C ASN A 414 -26.16 -26.74 -10.00
N ASP A 415 -27.27 -26.22 -9.50
CA ASP A 415 -28.59 -26.85 -9.53
C ASP A 415 -28.90 -27.43 -10.92
N ASN A 416 -29.40 -28.67 -10.93
CA ASN A 416 -29.84 -29.37 -12.14
C ASN A 416 -28.78 -29.45 -13.27
N SER A 417 -27.49 -29.41 -12.93
CA SER A 417 -26.39 -29.50 -13.89
C SER A 417 -25.47 -30.68 -13.60
N ASP A 418 -24.73 -31.08 -14.64
CA ASP A 418 -23.71 -32.13 -14.56
C ASP A 418 -22.33 -31.46 -14.70
N ILE A 419 -21.39 -31.84 -13.83
CA ILE A 419 -19.97 -31.53 -14.00
C ILE A 419 -19.17 -32.79 -14.29
N TYR A 420 -18.04 -32.62 -14.97
CA TYR A 420 -17.09 -33.68 -15.31
C TYR A 420 -15.68 -33.21 -14.96
N SER A 421 -15.08 -33.83 -13.96
CA SER A 421 -13.69 -33.59 -13.56
C SER A 421 -12.79 -34.71 -14.07
N PRO A 422 -11.77 -34.45 -14.92
CA PRO A 422 -10.93 -35.50 -15.49
C PRO A 422 -9.70 -35.83 -14.64
N ILE A 423 -9.26 -37.09 -14.63
CA ILE A 423 -7.93 -37.53 -14.21
C ILE A 423 -7.32 -38.33 -15.36
N THR A 424 -6.19 -37.89 -15.88
CA THR A 424 -5.44 -38.65 -16.89
C THR A 424 -4.50 -39.64 -16.19
N VAL A 425 -4.79 -40.92 -16.35
CA VAL A 425 -3.98 -42.03 -15.82
C VAL A 425 -3.03 -42.50 -16.91
N SER A 426 -1.74 -42.53 -16.58
CA SER A 426 -0.68 -43.01 -17.47
C SER A 426 0.36 -43.80 -16.68
N GLY A 427 0.95 -44.82 -17.31
CA GLY A 427 1.98 -45.65 -16.67
C GLY A 427 1.45 -46.85 -15.87
N VAL A 428 0.14 -47.09 -15.87
CA VAL A 428 -0.49 -48.28 -15.26
C VAL A 428 -0.80 -49.28 -16.37
N SER A 429 0.00 -50.35 -16.46
CA SER A 429 -0.19 -51.38 -17.51
C SER A 429 -1.39 -52.29 -17.18
N GLY A 430 -2.20 -52.61 -18.18
CA GLY A 430 -3.32 -53.55 -18.05
C GLY A 430 -4.61 -52.88 -17.56
N ASN A 431 -5.43 -53.66 -16.86
CA ASN A 431 -6.72 -53.21 -16.34
C ASN A 431 -6.60 -52.60 -14.94
N ALA A 432 -7.57 -51.78 -14.55
CA ALA A 432 -7.71 -51.27 -13.19
C ALA A 432 -7.96 -52.43 -12.19
N PRO A 433 -7.71 -52.26 -10.89
CA PRO A 433 -7.95 -53.31 -9.91
C PRO A 433 -9.45 -53.51 -9.60
N SER A 434 -9.78 -54.64 -8.97
CA SER A 434 -11.14 -54.90 -8.47
C SER A 434 -11.50 -54.14 -7.20
N ASP A 435 -10.51 -53.48 -6.60
CA ASP A 435 -10.59 -52.69 -5.38
C ASP A 435 -10.06 -51.26 -5.59
N LEU A 436 -10.27 -50.70 -6.79
CA LEU A 436 -9.91 -49.32 -7.13
C LEU A 436 -10.50 -48.35 -6.09
N GLU A 437 -9.65 -47.61 -5.38
CA GLU A 437 -10.13 -46.63 -4.40
C GLU A 437 -10.31 -45.27 -5.07
N VAL A 438 -11.45 -44.64 -4.78
CA VAL A 438 -11.86 -43.33 -5.29
C VAL A 438 -12.15 -42.43 -4.10
N ALA A 439 -11.22 -41.55 -3.74
CA ALA A 439 -11.46 -40.55 -2.71
C ALA A 439 -12.16 -39.34 -3.33
N VAL A 440 -13.24 -38.87 -2.71
CA VAL A 440 -14.06 -37.76 -3.20
C VAL A 440 -14.24 -36.73 -2.09
N ASN A 441 -13.88 -35.48 -2.38
CA ASN A 441 -14.12 -34.31 -1.55
C ASN A 441 -15.02 -33.30 -2.29
N ILE A 442 -16.28 -33.18 -1.87
CA ILE A 442 -17.27 -32.25 -2.42
C ILE A 442 -17.77 -31.37 -1.29
N VAL A 443 -17.76 -30.06 -1.50
CA VAL A 443 -18.42 -29.08 -0.63
C VAL A 443 -19.82 -28.84 -1.17
N HIS A 444 -20.85 -29.13 -0.35
CA HIS A 444 -22.26 -28.97 -0.70
C HIS A 444 -23.10 -28.88 0.57
N THR A 445 -24.09 -27.99 0.60
CA THR A 445 -24.99 -27.80 1.77
C THR A 445 -26.08 -28.87 1.89
N TYR A 446 -26.21 -29.76 0.90
CA TYR A 446 -27.18 -30.85 0.94
C TYR A 446 -26.74 -32.03 0.06
N ILE A 447 -26.03 -33.03 0.61
CA ILE A 447 -25.50 -34.14 -0.22
C ILE A 447 -26.58 -35.13 -0.69
N GLY A 448 -27.76 -35.08 -0.08
CA GLY A 448 -28.93 -35.83 -0.53
C GLY A 448 -29.41 -35.45 -1.93
N ASP A 449 -28.89 -34.35 -2.49
CA ASP A 449 -29.22 -33.94 -3.85
C ASP A 449 -28.28 -34.49 -4.92
N LEU A 450 -27.10 -34.91 -4.49
CA LEU A 450 -26.01 -35.26 -5.38
C LEU A 450 -26.12 -36.70 -5.89
N GLN A 451 -25.73 -36.89 -7.15
CA GLN A 451 -25.34 -38.19 -7.69
C GLN A 451 -23.90 -38.09 -8.18
N VAL A 452 -23.05 -39.02 -7.72
CA VAL A 452 -21.62 -39.06 -8.03
C VAL A 452 -21.28 -40.38 -8.71
N TYR A 453 -20.62 -40.29 -9.86
CA TYR A 453 -20.20 -41.44 -10.65
C TYR A 453 -18.72 -41.34 -10.99
N LEU A 454 -18.02 -42.47 -10.93
CA LEU A 454 -16.78 -42.66 -11.64
C LEU A 454 -17.10 -43.09 -13.08
N ILE A 455 -16.48 -42.44 -14.07
CA ILE A 455 -16.57 -42.77 -15.49
C ILE A 455 -15.20 -43.27 -15.94
N ALA A 456 -15.15 -44.49 -16.44
CA ALA A 456 -13.95 -45.12 -16.98
C ALA A 456 -13.58 -44.57 -18.37
N PRO A 457 -12.36 -44.79 -18.88
CA PRO A 457 -11.91 -44.28 -20.18
C PRO A 457 -12.74 -44.76 -21.37
N ASP A 458 -13.43 -45.89 -21.24
CA ASP A 458 -14.33 -46.47 -22.25
C ASP A 458 -15.76 -45.89 -22.18
N GLY A 459 -16.06 -45.07 -21.17
CA GLY A 459 -17.39 -44.50 -20.89
C GLY A 459 -18.25 -45.29 -19.90
N SER A 460 -17.78 -46.44 -19.40
CA SER A 460 -18.47 -47.22 -18.37
C SER A 460 -18.61 -46.42 -17.07
N SER A 461 -19.75 -46.57 -16.38
CA SER A 461 -20.10 -45.73 -15.22
C SER A 461 -20.34 -46.56 -13.96
N TYR A 462 -19.67 -46.16 -12.88
CA TYR A 462 -19.79 -46.75 -11.54
C TYR A 462 -20.40 -45.73 -10.58
N THR A 463 -21.44 -46.12 -9.85
CA THR A 463 -22.10 -45.23 -8.89
C THR A 463 -21.31 -45.22 -7.58
N LEU A 464 -20.91 -44.02 -7.14
CA LEU A 464 -20.25 -43.82 -5.85
C LEU A 464 -21.27 -43.34 -4.80
N HIS A 465 -22.06 -42.33 -5.16
CA HIS A 465 -23.09 -41.74 -4.31
C HIS A 465 -24.37 -41.51 -5.09
N ASN A 466 -25.52 -41.75 -4.48
CA ASN A 466 -26.81 -41.60 -5.16
C ASN A 466 -27.89 -41.07 -4.21
N ARG A 467 -27.92 -39.74 -4.05
CA ARG A 467 -28.93 -39.00 -3.29
C ARG A 467 -29.14 -39.53 -1.86
N SER A 468 -28.08 -40.07 -1.28
CA SER A 468 -28.01 -40.55 0.10
C SER A 468 -27.51 -39.46 1.04
N GLY A 469 -27.73 -39.60 2.34
CA GLY A 469 -27.20 -38.66 3.34
C GLY A 469 -28.09 -37.47 3.71
N GLY A 470 -29.20 -37.22 2.97
CA GLY A 470 -30.16 -36.16 3.30
C GLY A 470 -29.49 -34.78 3.36
N GLY A 471 -29.89 -33.95 4.33
CA GLY A 471 -29.31 -32.61 4.53
C GLY A 471 -27.98 -32.59 5.28
N THR A 472 -27.16 -33.64 5.11
CA THR A 472 -25.78 -33.62 5.59
C THR A 472 -24.95 -32.76 4.64
N ASP A 473 -24.08 -31.94 5.19
CA ASP A 473 -23.14 -31.14 4.41
C ASP A 473 -21.95 -32.00 3.96
N ASN A 474 -21.52 -31.78 2.73
CA ASN A 474 -20.26 -32.24 2.13
C ASN A 474 -20.10 -33.77 1.98
N ILE A 475 -19.40 -34.20 0.92
CA ILE A 475 -18.94 -35.58 0.76
C ILE A 475 -17.44 -35.57 0.99
N ASN A 476 -16.96 -36.21 2.05
CA ASN A 476 -15.54 -36.50 2.26
C ASN A 476 -15.40 -38.01 2.53
N GLN A 477 -15.33 -38.78 1.45
CA GLN A 477 -15.43 -40.25 1.52
C GLN A 477 -14.58 -40.93 0.44
N THR A 478 -13.99 -42.07 0.81
CA THR A 478 -13.36 -43.00 -0.13
C THR A 478 -14.31 -44.14 -0.47
N TYR A 479 -14.47 -44.40 -1.76
CA TYR A 479 -15.27 -45.50 -2.30
C TYR A 479 -14.35 -46.57 -2.89
N THR A 480 -14.76 -47.83 -2.81
CA THR A 480 -14.06 -48.95 -3.48
C THR A 480 -14.89 -49.40 -4.66
N VAL A 481 -14.29 -49.43 -5.85
CA VAL A 481 -14.94 -49.77 -7.12
C VAL A 481 -14.26 -50.99 -7.74
N ASN A 482 -15.06 -51.96 -8.17
CA ASN A 482 -14.56 -53.04 -9.00
C ASN A 482 -14.50 -52.59 -10.46
N ALA A 483 -13.32 -52.12 -10.87
CA ALA A 483 -13.03 -51.67 -12.22
C ALA A 483 -12.15 -52.67 -13.00
N SER A 484 -12.12 -53.95 -12.59
CA SER A 484 -11.23 -54.96 -13.18
C SER A 484 -11.46 -55.27 -14.67
N SER A 485 -12.60 -54.83 -15.22
CA SER A 485 -12.89 -54.87 -16.65
C SER A 485 -12.27 -53.72 -17.45
N GLU A 486 -11.87 -52.64 -16.79
CA GLU A 486 -11.51 -51.37 -17.44
C GLU A 486 -10.02 -51.26 -17.67
N THR A 487 -9.61 -50.72 -18.82
CA THR A 487 -8.19 -50.38 -19.04
C THR A 487 -7.78 -49.26 -18.08
N ALA A 488 -6.67 -49.45 -17.35
CA ALA A 488 -6.24 -48.49 -16.34
C ALA A 488 -5.78 -47.16 -16.94
N ASN A 489 -4.93 -47.21 -17.98
CA ASN A 489 -4.48 -46.02 -18.69
C ASN A 489 -5.62 -45.38 -19.49
N GLY A 490 -5.77 -44.07 -19.36
CA GLY A 490 -6.80 -43.31 -20.05
C GLY A 490 -7.29 -42.13 -19.22
N THR A 491 -8.28 -41.40 -19.73
CA THR A 491 -8.92 -40.32 -18.97
C THR A 491 -10.11 -40.89 -18.20
N TRP A 492 -9.98 -40.95 -16.89
CA TRP A 492 -11.09 -41.21 -15.98
C TRP A 492 -11.79 -39.89 -15.67
N GLN A 493 -13.10 -39.93 -15.39
CA GLN A 493 -13.83 -38.72 -15.00
C GLN A 493 -14.68 -38.97 -13.76
N LEU A 494 -14.74 -37.97 -12.88
CA LEU A 494 -15.78 -37.91 -11.86
C LEU A 494 -16.93 -37.06 -12.39
N ARG A 495 -18.10 -37.68 -12.52
CA ARG A 495 -19.34 -36.99 -12.87
C ARG A 495 -20.15 -36.72 -11.60
N VAL A 496 -20.33 -35.45 -11.27
CA VAL A 496 -21.19 -35.02 -10.15
C VAL A 496 -22.40 -34.30 -10.71
N ARG A 497 -23.58 -34.60 -10.16
CA ARG A 497 -24.86 -34.06 -10.63
C ARG A 497 -25.68 -33.60 -9.46
N ASP A 498 -26.07 -32.35 -9.47
CA ASP A 498 -27.16 -31.90 -8.61
C ASP A 498 -28.50 -32.19 -9.30
N ARG A 499 -29.43 -32.78 -8.56
CA ARG A 499 -30.76 -33.17 -9.04
C ARG A 499 -31.90 -32.53 -8.24
N ALA A 500 -31.60 -31.54 -7.43
CA ALA A 500 -32.58 -30.67 -6.79
C ALA A 500 -32.21 -29.20 -7.03
N SER A 501 -32.92 -28.30 -6.35
CA SER A 501 -32.70 -26.87 -6.46
C SER A 501 -32.69 -26.25 -5.08
N GLY A 502 -31.86 -25.23 -4.92
CA GLY A 502 -31.70 -24.49 -3.65
C GLY A 502 -30.32 -24.62 -3.03
N ASP A 503 -29.57 -25.66 -3.39
CA ASP A 503 -28.26 -25.97 -2.81
C ASP A 503 -27.22 -26.09 -3.93
N THR A 504 -26.14 -25.31 -3.83
CA THR A 504 -25.02 -25.34 -4.79
C THR A 504 -23.73 -25.60 -4.05
N GLY A 505 -22.70 -26.02 -4.79
CA GLY A 505 -21.39 -26.26 -4.20
C GLY A 505 -20.31 -26.46 -5.23
N TYR A 506 -19.29 -27.22 -4.88
CA TYR A 506 -18.22 -27.57 -5.81
C TYR A 506 -17.55 -28.88 -5.42
N LEU A 507 -17.12 -29.64 -6.43
CA LEU A 507 -16.11 -30.68 -6.25
C LEU A 507 -14.79 -29.98 -5.95
N ASP A 508 -14.22 -30.24 -4.78
CA ASP A 508 -12.96 -29.65 -4.30
C ASP A 508 -11.76 -30.47 -4.78
N ALA A 509 -11.82 -31.80 -4.56
CA ALA A 509 -10.79 -32.71 -5.04
C ALA A 509 -11.32 -34.14 -5.17
N TRP A 510 -10.67 -34.94 -6.01
CA TRP A 510 -10.84 -36.38 -6.00
C TRP A 510 -9.57 -37.10 -6.49
N SER A 511 -9.45 -38.38 -6.18
CA SER A 511 -8.30 -39.18 -6.55
C SER A 511 -8.64 -40.63 -6.88
N LEU A 512 -7.70 -41.28 -7.57
CA LEU A 512 -7.71 -42.70 -7.91
C LEU A 512 -6.45 -43.36 -7.36
N GLN A 513 -6.64 -44.47 -6.67
CA GLN A 513 -5.57 -45.35 -6.22
C GLN A 513 -5.72 -46.70 -6.90
N PHE A 514 -4.88 -46.94 -7.90
CA PHE A 514 -4.73 -48.21 -8.62
C PHE A 514 -3.77 -49.13 -7.90
#